data_AF-A0A3T0W6A6-F1
#
_entry.id   AF-A0A3T0W6A6-F1
#
_cell.length_a   1.000
_cell.length_b   1.000
_cell.length_c   1.000
_cell.angle_alpha   90.00
_cell.angle_beta   90.00
_cell.angle_gamma   90.00
#
_symmetry.space_group_name_H-M   'P 1'
#
loop_
_entity.id
_entity.type
_entity.pdbx_description
1 polymer ?
#
loop_
_entity_poly.entity_id
_entity_poly.type
_entity_poly.pdbx_seq_one_letter_code
_entity_poly.pdbx_strand_id
1 'polypeptide(L)'
;MSVQRDAVLALLKEFFEARAVVVCEADFESFDFIAAGVLDSFEVLSMIMHIEAHFGLSVPPELLLDTRNAQVGRFADAIVALA
;
A
#
# COMPACT_ATOMS: atom_id res chain seq x y z
N MET A 1 -9.50 -3.03 -16.73
CA MET A 1 -8.91 -4.28 -16.18
C MET A 1 -9.24 -4.28 -14.70
N SER A 2 -9.78 -5.37 -14.14
CA SER A 2 -10.08 -5.42 -12.71
C SER A 2 -8.77 -5.52 -11.91
N VAL A 3 -8.53 -4.59 -11.00
CA VAL A 3 -7.39 -4.67 -10.07
C VAL A 3 -7.63 -5.84 -9.11
N GLN A 4 -6.64 -6.72 -8.98
CA GLN A 4 -6.72 -7.86 -8.07
C GLN A 4 -5.96 -7.56 -6.79
N ARG A 5 -6.51 -7.97 -5.65
CA ARG A 5 -5.90 -7.75 -4.33
C ARG A 5 -4.47 -8.27 -4.24
N ASP A 6 -4.23 -9.48 -4.75
CA ASP A 6 -2.92 -10.11 -4.74
C ASP A 6 -1.89 -9.32 -5.56
N ALA A 7 -2.33 -8.67 -6.64
CA ALA A 7 -1.47 -7.80 -7.44
C ALA A 7 -1.09 -6.52 -6.68
N VAL A 8 -2.02 -5.94 -5.91
CA VAL A 8 -1.73 -4.79 -5.04
C VAL A 8 -0.76 -5.18 -3.93
N LEU A 9 -0.98 -6.33 -3.29
CA LEU A 9 -0.09 -6.84 -2.24
C LEU A 9 1.32 -7.12 -2.77
N ALA A 10 1.44 -7.72 -3.96
CA ALA A 10 2.72 -7.95 -4.61
C ALA A 10 3.45 -6.62 -4.88
N LEU A 11 2.74 -5.61 -5.42
CA LEU A 11 3.31 -4.29 -5.69
C LEU A 11 3.77 -3.59 -4.40
N LEU A 12 2.97 -3.66 -3.33
CA LEU A 12 3.35 -3.13 -2.03
C LEU A 12 4.57 -3.85 -1.46
N LYS A 13 4.65 -5.17 -1.59
CA LYS A 13 5.80 -5.95 -1.12
C LYS A 13 7.08 -5.55 -1.85
N GLU A 14 7.04 -5.46 -3.18
CA GLU A 14 8.14 -4.97 -4.01
C GLU A 14 8.56 -3.55 -3.61
N PHE A 15 7.61 -2.67 -3.34
CA PHE A 15 7.88 -1.30 -2.91
C PHE A 15 8.60 -1.21 -1.56
N PHE A 16 8.25 -2.09 -0.62
CA PHE A 16 8.85 -2.17 0.71
C PHE A 16 10.25 -2.78 0.63
N GLU A 17 10.42 -3.86 -0.13
CA GLU A 17 11.71 -4.51 -0.38
C GLU A 17 12.71 -3.56 -1.05
N ALA A 18 12.24 -2.74 -2.01
CA ALA A 18 13.07 -1.72 -2.66
C ALA A 18 13.61 -0.65 -1.69
N ARG A 19 12.99 -0.49 -0.51
CA ARG A 19 13.41 0.40 0.58
C ARG A 19 14.11 -0.32 1.73
N ALA A 20 14.46 -1.59 1.54
CA ALA A 20 15.01 -2.47 2.57
C ALA A 20 14.10 -2.62 3.81
N VAL A 21 12.78 -2.42 3.65
CA VAL A 21 11.78 -2.68 4.68
C VAL A 21 11.40 -4.15 4.59
N VAL A 22 11.94 -4.97 5.49
CA VAL A 22 11.66 -6.41 5.54
C VAL A 22 10.57 -6.67 6.56
N VAL A 23 9.44 -7.17 6.07
CA VAL A 23 8.31 -7.61 6.89
C VAL A 23 8.13 -9.11 6.71
N CYS A 24 7.91 -9.84 7.81
CA CYS A 24 7.62 -11.27 7.74
C CYS A 24 6.37 -11.51 6.89
N GLU A 25 6.41 -12.50 5.99
CA GLU A 25 5.31 -12.78 5.06
C GLU A 25 3.99 -13.10 5.79
N ALA A 26 4.07 -13.79 6.94
CA ALA A 26 2.90 -14.09 7.76
C ALA A 26 2.24 -12.85 8.36
N ASP A 27 2.99 -11.77 8.54
CA ASP A 27 2.54 -10.54 9.21
C ASP A 27 2.26 -9.41 8.20
N PHE A 28 2.67 -9.58 6.94
CA PHE A 28 2.69 -8.50 5.93
C PHE A 28 1.34 -7.81 5.78
N GLU A 29 0.25 -8.56 5.68
CA GLU A 29 -1.09 -7.97 5.53
C GLU A 29 -1.56 -7.21 6.78
N SER A 30 -1.12 -7.63 7.96
CA SER A 30 -1.46 -6.97 9.23
C SER A 30 -0.51 -5.83 9.59
N PHE A 31 0.55 -5.65 8.82
CA PHE A 31 1.60 -4.68 9.09
C PHE A 31 1.08 -3.25 8.91
N ASP A 32 1.24 -2.44 9.95
CA ASP A 32 0.90 -1.03 9.96
C ASP A 32 2.13 -0.20 9.56
N PHE A 33 2.19 0.24 8.31
CA PHE A 33 3.35 0.94 7.77
C PHE A 33 3.46 2.39 8.21
N ILE A 34 2.37 2.98 8.73
CA ILE A 34 2.36 4.34 9.28
C ILE A 34 2.85 4.30 10.73
N ALA A 35 2.29 3.43 11.57
CA ALA A 35 2.65 3.31 12.97
C ALA A 35 4.06 2.76 13.17
N ALA A 36 4.51 1.86 12.28
CA ALA A 36 5.88 1.36 12.29
C ALA A 36 6.92 2.44 11.93
N GLY A 37 6.48 3.57 11.33
CA GLY A 37 7.37 4.66 10.92
C GLY A 37 8.43 4.23 9.90
N VAL A 38 8.16 3.15 9.16
CA VAL A 38 9.09 2.59 8.16
C VAL A 38 9.02 3.30 6.82
N LEU A 39 7.93 4.03 6.57
CA LEU A 39 7.77 4.92 5.43
C LEU A 39 7.59 6.35 5.94
N ASP A 40 8.40 7.28 5.44
CA ASP A 40 8.17 8.69 5.65
C ASP A 40 7.01 9.23 4.77
N SER A 41 6.64 10.49 4.97
CA SER A 41 5.53 11.10 4.21
C SER A 41 5.78 11.18 2.69
N PHE A 42 7.04 11.29 2.27
CA PHE A 42 7.42 11.30 0.86
C PHE A 42 7.38 9.90 0.26
N GLU A 43 7.79 8.88 1.01
CA GLU A 43 7.71 7.49 0.61
C GLU A 43 6.26 7.02 0.51
N VAL A 44 5.40 7.40 1.46
CA VAL A 44 3.96 7.13 1.38
C VAL A 44 3.34 7.77 0.13
N LEU A 45 3.72 9.02 -0.19
CA LEU A 45 3.27 9.68 -1.42
C LEU A 45 3.79 8.97 -2.68
N SER A 46 5.07 8.55 -2.67
CA SER A 46 5.68 7.82 -3.78
C SER A 46 5.02 6.46 -4.00
N MET A 47 4.60 5.80 -2.92
CA MET A 47 3.85 4.54 -2.96
C MET A 47 2.53 4.73 -3.68
N ILE A 48 1.77 5.77 -3.33
CA ILE A 48 0.53 6.10 -4.03
C ILE A 48 0.77 6.36 -5.50
N MET A 49 1.71 7.25 -5.83
CA MET A 49 2.02 7.59 -7.22
C MET A 49 2.39 6.33 -8.03
N HIS A 50 3.08 5.39 -7.39
CA HIS A 50 3.43 4.11 -8.01
C HIS A 50 2.20 3.23 -8.27
N ILE A 51 1.27 3.13 -7.32
CA ILE A 51 0.00 2.41 -7.47
C ILE A 51 -0.85 3.03 -8.58
N GLU A 52 -1.02 4.36 -8.57
CA GLU A 52 -1.77 5.11 -9.58
C GLU A 52 -1.19 4.86 -10.98
N ALA A 53 0.13 4.96 -11.13
CA ALA A 53 0.81 4.72 -12.40
C ALA A 53 0.70 3.26 -12.87
N HIS A 54 0.77 2.30 -11.94
CA HIS A 54 0.74 0.87 -12.26
C HIS A 54 -0.66 0.39 -12.67
N PHE A 55 -1.71 0.82 -11.96
CA PHE A 55 -3.07 0.36 -12.18
C PHE A 55 -3.93 1.32 -13.01
N GLY A 56 -3.45 2.53 -13.30
CA GLY A 56 -4.19 3.54 -14.06
C GLY A 56 -5.40 4.09 -13.30
N LEU A 57 -5.28 4.20 -11.97
CA LEU A 57 -6.33 4.70 -11.07
C LEU A 57 -5.87 5.98 -10.36
N SER A 58 -6.79 6.66 -9.66
CA SER A 58 -6.46 7.77 -8.76
C SER A 58 -6.78 7.36 -7.33
N VAL A 59 -5.82 7.51 -6.43
CA VAL A 59 -5.99 7.18 -5.01
C VAL A 59 -6.31 8.46 -4.23
N PRO A 60 -7.53 8.61 -3.69
CA PRO A 60 -7.87 9.74 -2.85
C PRO A 60 -6.94 9.82 -1.61
N PRO A 61 -6.33 10.98 -1.30
CA PRO A 61 -5.47 11.14 -0.12
C PRO A 61 -6.17 10.79 1.19
N GLU A 62 -7.49 10.89 1.26
CA GLU A 62 -8.30 10.54 2.42
C GLU A 62 -8.17 9.05 2.79
N LEU A 63 -7.84 8.18 1.82
CA LEU A 63 -7.56 6.77 2.10
C LEU A 63 -6.37 6.58 3.01
N LEU A 64 -5.37 7.47 2.99
CA LEU A 64 -4.26 7.43 3.93
C LEU A 64 -4.59 8.03 5.30
N LEU A 65 -5.57 8.94 5.35
CA LEU A 65 -6.01 9.57 6.60
C LEU A 65 -6.86 8.62 7.45
N ASP A 66 -7.49 7.63 6.81
CA ASP A 66 -8.16 6.55 7.53
C ASP A 66 -7.14 5.60 8.14
N THR A 67 -6.95 5.70 9.46
CA THR A 67 -6.06 4.81 10.24
C THR A 67 -6.32 3.33 10.02
N ARG A 68 -7.52 2.91 9.56
CA ARG A 68 -7.80 1.51 9.23
C ARG A 68 -7.05 1.04 7.99
N ASN A 69 -6.73 1.94 7.07
CA ASN A 69 -5.95 1.67 5.86
C ASN A 69 -4.45 1.80 6.08
N ALA A 70 -4.00 2.08 7.30
CA ALA A 70 -2.58 2.03 7.63
C ALA A 70 -2.03 0.59 7.62
N GLN A 71 -2.92 -0.41 7.72
CA GLN A 71 -2.57 -1.81 7.52
C GLN A 71 -2.50 -2.15 6.03
N VAL A 72 -1.41 -2.79 5.60
CA VAL A 72 -1.16 -3.18 4.20
C VAL A 72 -2.35 -3.92 3.57
N GLY A 73 -2.91 -4.91 4.26
CA GLY A 73 -4.01 -5.73 3.74
C GLY A 73 -5.31 -4.93 3.57
N ARG A 74 -5.57 -3.98 4.48
CA ARG A 74 -6.73 -3.08 4.41
C ARG A 74 -6.55 -2.03 3.33
N PHE A 75 -5.35 -1.52 3.17
CA PHE A 75 -5.02 -0.63 2.07
C PHE A 75 -5.23 -1.32 0.73
N ALA A 76 -4.76 -2.57 0.58
CA ALA A 76 -4.98 -3.35 -0.63
C ALA A 76 -6.48 -3.57 -0.94
N ASP A 77 -7.29 -3.88 0.08
CA ASP A 77 -8.75 -3.98 -0.07
C ASP A 77 -9.35 -2.65 -0.58
N ALA A 78 -8.90 -1.53 -0.02
CA ALA A 78 -9.39 -0.22 -0.40
C ALA A 78 -9.00 0.17 -1.84
N ILE A 79 -7.78 -0.17 -2.29
CA ILE A 79 -7.35 0.04 -3.68
C ILE A 79 -8.20 -0.78 -4.65
N VAL A 80 -8.48 -2.05 -4.33
CA VAL A 80 -9.35 -2.89 -5.17
C VAL A 80 -10.76 -2.32 -5.26
N ALA A 81 -11.29 -1.72 -4.19
CA ALA A 81 -12.61 -1.10 -4.18
C ALA A 81 -12.72 0.18 -5.03
N LEU A 82 -11.59 0.78 -5.47
CA LEU A 82 -11.57 1.95 -6.34
C LEU A 82 -11.62 1.61 -7.84
N ALA A 83 -11.27 0.38 -8.22
CA ALA A 83 -11.06 -0.05 -9.61
C ALA A 83 -12.30 -0.69 -10.24
#